data_AF-A0A5B8TE52-F1
#
_entry.id   AF-A0A5B8TE52-F1
#
_cell.length_a   1.000
_cell.length_b   1.000
_cell.length_c   1.000
_cell.angle_alpha   90.00
_cell.angle_beta   90.00
_cell.angle_gamma   90.00
#
_symmetry.space_group_name_H-M   'P 1'
#
loop_
_entity.id
_entity.type
_entity.pdbx_description
1 polymer ?
#
loop_
_entity_poly.entity_id
_entity_poly.type
_entity_poly.pdbx_seq_one_letter_code
_entity_poly.pdbx_strand_id
1 'polypeptide(L)'
;MLINPTKKSMPLFSALPQVADKAIAKQQAQADQFFSWHANYFTADRKKYVLLVNDLTYTPILLNNMNAQAKKTLDVSFTSGIRMAFAIAGIKPEAVTAYLTQAGALQINAAFDRVTIGVLNEYLFQLSLFSEREPLKSDRVLQPEYLAYLSKIYISRLSKAKLYNSRGALKAAVAEFMADK
;
A
#
# COMPACT_ATOMS: atom_id res chain seq x y z
N MET A 1 -5.68 -0.34 11.56
CA MET A 1 -4.78 -0.06 10.41
C MET A 1 -5.44 1.03 9.60
N LEU A 2 -4.69 2.07 9.24
CA LEU A 2 -5.26 3.24 8.57
C LEU A 2 -4.99 3.21 7.07
N ILE A 3 -6.04 3.46 6.29
CA ILE A 3 -5.92 3.80 4.87
C ILE A 3 -6.26 5.27 4.69
N ASN A 4 -5.36 6.01 4.05
CA ASN A 4 -5.44 7.43 3.77
C ASN A 4 -5.61 7.64 2.25
N PRO A 5 -6.80 7.37 1.68
CA PRO A 5 -7.06 7.59 0.27
C PRO A 5 -7.02 9.08 -0.09
N THR A 6 -6.52 9.37 -1.28
CA THR A 6 -6.68 10.70 -1.89
C THR A 6 -8.16 11.05 -2.05
N LYS A 7 -8.49 12.35 -2.12
CA LYS A 7 -9.86 12.81 -2.40
C LYS A 7 -10.47 12.14 -3.63
N LYS A 8 -9.65 11.92 -4.67
CA LYS A 8 -10.01 11.21 -5.90
C LYS A 8 -10.42 9.75 -5.63
N SER A 9 -9.66 9.04 -4.79
CA SER A 9 -9.84 7.60 -4.56
C SER A 9 -10.81 7.26 -3.43
N MET A 10 -11.17 8.21 -2.56
CA MET A 10 -12.11 8.04 -1.45
C MET A 10 -13.38 7.24 -1.80
N PRO A 11 -14.07 7.47 -2.95
CA PRO A 11 -15.28 6.71 -3.28
C PRO A 11 -15.08 5.20 -3.49
N LEU A 12 -13.83 4.73 -3.65
CA LEU A 12 -13.51 3.31 -3.76
C LEU A 12 -13.46 2.61 -2.39
N PHE A 13 -13.37 3.37 -1.30
CA PHE A 13 -13.27 2.87 0.07
C PHE A 13 -14.57 3.05 0.86
N SER A 14 -15.68 3.40 0.20
CA SER A 14 -16.94 3.76 0.84
C SER A 14 -17.62 2.64 1.63
N ALA A 15 -17.22 1.38 1.44
CA ALA A 15 -17.74 0.23 2.16
C ALA A 15 -16.97 -0.06 3.46
N LEU A 16 -15.85 0.61 3.69
CA LEU A 16 -15.03 0.46 4.89
C LEU A 16 -15.39 1.53 5.94
N PRO A 17 -15.28 1.21 7.24
CA PRO A 17 -15.62 2.15 8.30
C PRO A 17 -14.71 3.37 8.26
N GLN A 18 -15.30 4.55 8.44
CA GLN A 18 -14.54 5.79 8.59
C GLN A 18 -14.03 5.90 10.02
N VAL A 19 -12.89 6.56 10.19
CA VAL A 19 -12.42 6.97 11.52
C VAL A 19 -13.41 7.93 12.16
N ALA A 20 -13.59 7.84 13.48
CA ALA A 20 -14.48 8.74 14.23
C ALA A 20 -13.97 10.19 14.22
N ASP A 21 -12.66 10.37 14.38
CA ASP A 21 -11.99 11.68 14.36
C ASP A 21 -10.78 11.64 13.42
N LYS A 22 -10.78 12.52 12.42
CA LYS A 22 -9.72 12.59 11.40
C LYS A 22 -8.41 13.20 11.92
N ALA A 23 -8.47 14.10 12.90
CA ALA A 23 -7.29 14.70 13.49
C ALA A 23 -6.55 13.68 14.37
N ILE A 24 -7.28 12.92 15.18
CA ILE A 24 -6.72 11.82 15.98
C ILE A 24 -6.13 10.75 15.06
N ALA A 25 -6.89 10.31 14.05
CA ALA A 25 -6.40 9.32 13.09
C ALA A 25 -5.15 9.79 12.34
N LYS A 26 -5.06 11.07 11.99
CA LYS A 26 -3.85 11.64 11.38
C LYS A 26 -2.67 11.58 12.33
N GLN A 27 -2.83 11.96 13.61
CA GLN A 27 -1.76 11.89 14.60
C GLN A 27 -1.27 10.45 14.78
N GLN A 28 -2.20 9.49 14.87
CA GLN A 28 -1.88 8.06 14.93
C GLN A 28 -1.12 7.59 13.69
N ALA A 29 -1.57 7.96 12.49
CA ALA A 29 -0.88 7.61 11.24
C ALA A 29 0.54 8.20 11.15
N GLN A 30 0.79 9.35 11.78
CA GLN A 30 2.10 9.98 11.85
C GLN A 30 3.01 9.33 12.90
N ALA A 31 2.45 8.86 14.01
CA ALA A 31 3.20 8.13 15.04
C ALA A 31 3.57 6.71 14.56
N ASP A 32 2.62 6.01 13.93
CA ASP A 32 2.72 4.61 13.56
C ASP A 32 2.68 4.44 12.03
N GLN A 33 3.63 5.06 11.33
CA GLN A 33 3.69 5.07 9.86
C GLN A 33 3.77 3.66 9.25
N PHE A 34 4.27 2.67 10.00
CA PHE A 34 4.34 1.28 9.52
C PHE A 34 2.96 0.64 9.35
N PHE A 35 1.94 1.09 10.09
CA PHE A 35 0.55 0.61 10.03
C PHE A 35 -0.39 1.57 9.28
N SER A 36 0.19 2.53 8.55
CA SER A 36 -0.51 3.55 7.80
C SER A 36 -0.18 3.44 6.30
N TRP A 37 -1.20 3.61 5.46
CA TRP A 37 -1.08 3.43 4.01
C TRP A 37 -1.82 4.53 3.27
N HIS A 38 -1.15 5.23 2.35
CA HIS A 38 -1.84 6.12 1.41
C HIS A 38 -2.29 5.36 0.16
N ALA A 39 -3.43 5.77 -0.38
CA ALA A 39 -4.00 5.15 -1.56
C ALA A 39 -4.35 6.15 -2.66
N ASN A 40 -4.14 5.75 -3.91
CA ASN A 40 -4.63 6.45 -5.08
C ASN A 40 -5.15 5.42 -6.10
N TYR A 41 -5.75 5.89 -7.21
CA TYR A 41 -6.10 5.00 -8.31
C TYR A 41 -5.78 5.60 -9.67
N PHE A 42 -5.57 4.70 -10.63
CA PHE A 42 -5.54 5.00 -12.05
C PHE A 42 -6.52 4.10 -12.80
N THR A 43 -6.80 4.47 -14.05
CA THR A 43 -7.68 3.70 -14.93
C THR A 43 -6.84 3.16 -16.08
N ALA A 44 -6.91 1.86 -16.33
CA ALA A 44 -6.36 1.21 -17.51
C ALA A 44 -7.41 0.21 -18.03
N ASP A 45 -7.58 0.10 -19.34
CA ASP A 45 -8.59 -0.76 -19.98
C ASP A 45 -10.00 -0.61 -19.39
N ARG A 46 -10.40 0.64 -19.11
CA ARG A 46 -11.67 1.02 -18.46
C ARG A 46 -11.89 0.43 -17.05
N LYS A 47 -10.85 -0.16 -16.45
CA LYS A 47 -10.86 -0.71 -15.08
C LYS A 47 -10.05 0.18 -14.14
N LYS A 48 -10.53 0.31 -12.90
CA LYS A 48 -9.83 1.05 -11.85
C LYS A 48 -8.87 0.13 -11.11
N TYR A 49 -7.61 0.56 -11.07
CA TYR A 49 -6.54 -0.07 -10.30
C TYR A 49 -6.19 0.84 -9.13
N VAL A 50 -6.25 0.31 -7.92
CA VAL A 50 -5.90 1.01 -6.68
C VAL A 50 -4.46 0.67 -6.32
N LEU A 51 -3.63 1.70 -6.27
CA LEU A 51 -2.28 1.62 -5.75
C LEU A 51 -2.31 2.13 -4.31
N LEU A 52 -1.83 1.30 -3.38
CA LEU A 52 -1.55 1.68 -2.00
C LEU A 52 -0.05 1.66 -1.76
N VAL A 53 0.42 2.57 -0.92
CA VAL A 53 1.82 2.70 -0.55
C VAL A 53 1.90 2.85 0.97
N ASN A 54 2.74 2.04 1.61
CA ASN A 54 2.97 2.14 3.05
C ASN A 54 3.72 3.43 3.40
N ASP A 55 3.31 4.11 4.46
CA ASP A 55 3.79 5.47 4.77
C ASP A 55 5.24 5.49 5.26
N LEU A 56 5.70 4.41 5.90
CA LEU A 56 7.08 4.27 6.38
C LEU A 56 8.01 3.73 5.29
N THR A 57 7.61 2.62 4.67
CA THR A 57 8.52 1.80 3.84
C THR A 57 8.38 2.09 2.35
N TYR A 58 7.33 2.81 1.96
CA TYR A 58 6.90 2.99 0.58
C TYR A 58 6.61 1.68 -0.15
N THR A 59 6.33 0.60 0.56
CA THR A 59 5.97 -0.69 -0.03
C THR A 59 4.68 -0.54 -0.84
N PRO A 60 4.66 -0.94 -2.13
CA PRO A 60 3.48 -0.85 -2.97
C PRO A 60 2.56 -2.08 -2.81
N ILE A 61 1.26 -1.84 -2.97
CA ILE A 61 0.22 -2.86 -3.21
C ILE A 61 -0.65 -2.37 -4.36
N LEU A 62 -0.98 -3.25 -5.30
CA LEU A 62 -1.74 -2.94 -6.50
C LEU A 62 -2.93 -3.89 -6.60
N LEU A 63 -4.13 -3.34 -6.43
CA LEU A 63 -5.39 -4.05 -6.47
C LEU A 63 -6.17 -3.65 -7.74
N ASN A 64 -6.67 -4.62 -8.47
CA ASN A 64 -7.51 -4.45 -9.64
C ASN A 64 -9.01 -4.70 -9.33
N ASN A 65 -9.87 -4.33 -10.27
CA ASN A 65 -11.29 -4.67 -10.35
C ASN A 65 -12.14 -4.08 -9.22
N MET A 66 -11.93 -2.80 -8.90
CA MET A 66 -12.70 -2.06 -7.89
C MET A 66 -14.13 -1.71 -8.34
N ASN A 67 -14.94 -2.73 -8.61
CA ASN A 67 -16.39 -2.65 -8.83
C ASN A 67 -17.17 -2.66 -7.50
N ALA A 68 -18.50 -2.56 -7.55
CA ALA A 68 -19.35 -2.50 -6.35
C ALA A 68 -19.19 -3.72 -5.42
N GLN A 69 -18.99 -4.92 -5.98
CA GLN A 69 -18.79 -6.13 -5.19
C GLN A 69 -17.40 -6.17 -4.56
N ALA A 70 -16.36 -5.77 -5.31
CA ALA A 70 -14.98 -5.74 -4.82
C ALA A 70 -14.79 -4.77 -3.64
N LYS A 71 -15.56 -3.67 -3.57
CA LYS A 71 -15.54 -2.77 -2.42
C LYS A 71 -15.92 -3.47 -1.10
N LYS A 72 -16.83 -4.45 -1.15
CA LYS A 72 -17.29 -5.19 0.04
C LYS A 72 -16.25 -6.17 0.59
N THR A 73 -15.28 -6.56 -0.24
CA THR A 73 -14.20 -7.50 0.11
C THR A 73 -12.82 -6.84 -0.01
N LEU A 74 -12.78 -5.51 0.13
CA LEU A 74 -11.56 -4.72 -0.04
C LEU A 74 -10.56 -5.00 1.09
N ASP A 75 -11.05 -5.30 2.29
CA ASP A 75 -10.26 -5.74 3.43
C ASP A 75 -9.50 -7.05 3.15
N VAL A 76 -10.19 -8.05 2.60
CA VAL A 76 -9.61 -9.33 2.18
C VAL A 76 -8.58 -9.11 1.06
N SER A 77 -8.93 -8.30 0.07
CA SER A 77 -8.03 -8.02 -1.07
C SER A 77 -6.77 -7.28 -0.62
N PHE A 78 -6.92 -6.30 0.29
CA PHE A 78 -5.81 -5.51 0.79
C PHE A 78 -4.88 -6.32 1.69
N THR A 79 -5.43 -7.12 2.62
CA THR A 79 -4.63 -8.04 3.46
C THR A 79 -3.89 -9.08 2.61
N SER A 80 -4.52 -9.60 1.56
CA SER A 80 -3.85 -10.47 0.59
C SER A 80 -2.72 -9.74 -0.17
N GLY A 81 -2.92 -8.48 -0.52
CA GLY A 81 -1.90 -7.62 -1.10
C GLY A 81 -0.70 -7.41 -0.17
N ILE A 82 -0.94 -7.18 1.14
CA ILE A 82 0.12 -7.07 2.16
C ILE A 82 0.92 -8.37 2.20
N ARG A 83 0.25 -9.52 2.30
CA ARG A 83 0.91 -10.84 2.31
C ARG A 83 1.79 -11.04 1.09
N MET A 84 1.30 -10.67 -0.09
CA MET A 84 2.07 -10.75 -1.33
C MET A 84 3.29 -9.82 -1.33
N ALA A 85 3.13 -8.56 -0.93
CA ALA A 85 4.25 -7.61 -0.88
C ALA A 85 5.34 -8.05 0.11
N PHE A 86 4.95 -8.57 1.27
CA PHE A 86 5.89 -9.09 2.28
C PHE A 86 6.59 -10.37 1.77
N ALA A 87 5.85 -11.28 1.12
CA ALA A 87 6.43 -12.48 0.51
C ALA A 87 7.42 -12.13 -0.62
N ILE A 88 7.10 -11.15 -1.47
CA ILE A 88 8.02 -10.62 -2.48
C ILE A 88 9.28 -10.06 -1.82
N ALA A 89 9.18 -9.43 -0.65
CA ALA A 89 10.34 -9.01 0.11
C ALA A 89 11.09 -10.17 0.81
N GLY A 90 10.59 -11.41 0.77
CA GLY A 90 11.20 -12.56 1.43
C GLY A 90 10.96 -12.59 2.94
N ILE A 91 9.90 -11.93 3.41
CA ILE A 91 9.51 -11.93 4.82
C ILE A 91 8.71 -13.20 5.12
N LYS A 92 9.03 -13.83 6.26
CA LYS A 92 8.40 -15.09 6.66
C LYS A 92 6.93 -14.88 7.05
N PRO A 93 6.03 -15.85 6.77
CA PRO A 93 4.59 -15.73 7.04
C PRO A 93 4.22 -15.40 8.49
N GLU A 94 5.04 -15.82 9.46
CA GLU A 94 4.82 -15.58 10.89
C GLU A 94 4.92 -14.07 11.20
N ALA A 95 5.92 -13.39 10.64
CA ALA A 95 6.08 -11.94 10.80
C ALA A 95 4.94 -11.16 10.11
N VAL A 96 4.45 -11.64 8.97
CA VAL A 96 3.28 -11.03 8.30
C VAL A 96 2.02 -11.16 9.17
N THR A 97 1.84 -12.33 9.78
CA THR A 97 0.70 -12.58 10.67
C THR A 97 0.80 -11.69 11.91
N ALA A 98 1.97 -11.61 12.53
CA ALA A 98 2.26 -10.71 13.65
C ALA A 98 1.97 -9.23 13.31
N TYR A 99 2.34 -8.79 12.10
CA TYR A 99 2.05 -7.45 11.58
C TYR A 99 0.55 -7.21 11.44
N LEU A 100 -0.18 -8.10 10.75
CA LEU A 100 -1.61 -7.96 10.51
C LEU A 100 -2.42 -7.99 11.82
N THR A 101 -2.02 -8.84 12.78
CA THR A 101 -2.64 -8.89 14.11
C THR A 101 -2.45 -7.57 14.85
N GLN A 102 -1.24 -7.02 14.89
CA GLN A 102 -0.98 -5.72 15.54
C GLN A 102 -1.72 -4.58 14.84
N ALA A 103 -1.76 -4.61 13.51
CA ALA A 103 -2.37 -3.56 12.72
C ALA A 103 -3.88 -3.45 12.96
N GLY A 104 -4.56 -4.55 13.28
CA GLY A 104 -5.99 -4.57 13.57
C GLY A 104 -6.89 -4.21 12.37
N ALA A 105 -8.16 -3.93 12.64
CA ALA A 105 -9.16 -3.67 11.61
C ALA A 105 -8.84 -2.43 10.75
N LEU A 106 -9.29 -2.44 9.50
CA LEU A 106 -9.10 -1.32 8.57
C LEU A 106 -10.08 -0.19 8.87
N GLN A 107 -9.57 1.03 8.87
CA GLN A 107 -10.37 2.24 8.96
C GLN A 107 -9.88 3.28 7.95
N ILE A 108 -10.81 4.09 7.45
CA ILE A 108 -10.56 5.09 6.42
C ILE A 108 -10.42 6.46 7.06
N ASN A 109 -9.28 7.10 6.79
CA ASN A 109 -9.02 8.51 7.08
C ASN A 109 -8.90 9.29 5.75
N ALA A 110 -8.35 10.50 5.76
CA ALA A 110 -8.02 11.26 4.56
C ALA A 110 -6.50 11.30 4.33
N ALA A 111 -6.08 11.24 3.06
CA ALA A 111 -4.70 11.53 2.67
C ALA A 111 -4.23 12.87 3.24
N PHE A 112 -3.07 12.87 3.89
CA PHE A 112 -2.53 14.06 4.55
C PHE A 112 -1.06 14.32 4.22
N ASP A 113 -0.31 13.29 3.78
CA ASP A 113 1.11 13.42 3.54
C ASP A 113 1.44 13.66 2.06
N ARG A 114 1.93 14.87 1.77
CA ARG A 114 2.34 15.27 0.42
C ARG A 114 3.54 14.47 -0.09
N VAL A 115 4.40 13.99 0.81
CA VAL A 115 5.59 13.21 0.41
C VAL A 115 5.16 11.85 -0.11
N THR A 116 4.34 11.12 0.65
CA THR A 116 3.80 9.81 0.22
C THR A 116 2.92 9.94 -1.03
N ILE A 117 2.16 11.02 -1.17
CA ILE A 117 1.43 11.32 -2.43
C ILE A 117 2.40 11.48 -3.61
N GLY A 118 3.56 12.13 -3.40
CA GLY A 118 4.61 12.22 -4.42
C GLY A 118 5.14 10.85 -4.84
N VAL A 119 5.39 9.96 -3.88
CA VAL A 119 5.82 8.57 -4.15
C VAL A 119 4.73 7.78 -4.87
N LEU A 120 3.46 7.93 -4.48
CA LEU A 120 2.32 7.34 -5.20
C LEU A 120 2.33 7.76 -6.68
N ASN A 121 2.51 9.06 -6.96
CA ASN A 121 2.53 9.55 -8.33
C ASN A 121 3.74 9.05 -9.13
N GLU A 122 4.91 8.97 -8.50
CA GLU A 122 6.09 8.36 -9.12
C GLU A 122 5.82 6.89 -9.48
N TYR A 123 5.24 6.11 -8.56
CA TYR A 123 4.86 4.74 -8.85
C TYR A 123 3.81 4.63 -9.96
N LEU A 124 2.81 5.52 -10.00
CA LEU A 124 1.86 5.55 -11.12
C LEU A 124 2.54 5.80 -12.47
N PHE A 125 3.55 6.69 -12.52
CA PHE A 125 4.36 6.91 -13.71
C PHE A 125 5.16 5.65 -14.08
N GLN A 126 5.82 5.01 -13.11
CA GLN A 126 6.56 3.77 -13.31
C GLN A 126 5.67 2.62 -13.80
N LEU A 127 4.44 2.54 -13.28
CA LEU A 127 3.42 1.59 -13.75
C LEU A 127 3.06 1.82 -15.22
N SER A 128 2.89 3.09 -15.65
CA SER A 128 2.59 3.37 -17.06
C SER A 128 3.71 2.89 -17.99
N LEU A 129 4.97 3.14 -17.64
CA LEU A 129 6.12 2.69 -18.44
C LEU A 129 6.23 1.16 -18.48
N PHE A 130 6.05 0.49 -17.34
CA PHE A 130 6.17 -0.97 -17.28
C PHE A 130 5.00 -1.68 -17.99
N SER A 131 3.81 -1.07 -17.99
CA SER A 131 2.62 -1.63 -18.64
C SER A 131 2.70 -1.71 -20.16
N GLU A 132 3.57 -0.91 -20.79
CA GLU A 132 3.88 -1.03 -22.22
C GLU A 132 4.60 -2.35 -22.56
N ARG A 133 5.32 -2.93 -21.58
CA ARG A 133 6.10 -4.16 -21.75
C ARG A 133 5.38 -5.38 -21.21
N GLU A 134 4.73 -5.23 -20.06
CA GLU A 134 3.99 -6.30 -19.38
C GLU A 134 2.55 -5.84 -19.13
N PRO A 135 1.58 -6.14 -20.01
CA PRO A 135 0.22 -5.64 -19.86
C PRO A 135 -0.44 -6.05 -18.54
N LEU A 136 -1.19 -5.12 -17.93
CA LEU A 136 -1.97 -5.39 -16.71
C LEU A 136 -2.94 -6.54 -16.93
N LYS A 137 -3.02 -7.43 -15.94
CA LYS A 137 -3.79 -8.67 -16.06
C LYS A 137 -5.15 -8.45 -15.43
N SER A 138 -6.11 -8.12 -16.29
CA SER A 138 -7.38 -7.56 -15.86
C SER A 138 -8.34 -8.56 -15.20
N ASP A 139 -8.01 -9.84 -15.27
CA ASP A 139 -8.71 -11.03 -14.76
C ASP A 139 -8.33 -11.39 -13.31
N ARG A 140 -7.19 -10.88 -12.80
CA ARG A 140 -6.74 -11.08 -11.42
C ARG A 140 -6.76 -9.80 -10.60
N VAL A 141 -7.04 -9.95 -9.30
CA VAL A 141 -7.07 -8.84 -8.33
C VAL A 141 -5.67 -8.34 -8.01
N LEU A 142 -4.72 -9.25 -7.79
CA LEU A 142 -3.33 -8.91 -7.44
C LEU A 142 -2.42 -8.96 -8.66
N GLN A 143 -1.42 -8.09 -8.69
CA GLN A 143 -0.47 -7.93 -9.81
C GLN A 143 0.98 -8.14 -9.30
N PRO A 144 1.40 -9.38 -8.99
CA PRO A 144 2.69 -9.66 -8.34
C PRO A 144 3.91 -9.17 -9.13
N GLU A 145 3.85 -9.21 -10.46
CA GLU A 145 4.94 -8.78 -11.35
C GLU A 145 5.22 -7.28 -11.17
N TYR A 146 4.15 -6.49 -11.07
CA TYR A 146 4.22 -5.06 -10.82
C TYR A 146 4.73 -4.73 -9.41
N LEU A 147 4.32 -5.49 -8.40
CA LEU A 147 4.84 -5.32 -7.04
C LEU A 147 6.34 -5.64 -6.97
N ALA A 148 6.76 -6.72 -7.61
CA ALA A 148 8.16 -7.11 -7.69
C ALA A 148 9.01 -6.05 -8.41
N TYR A 149 8.47 -5.45 -9.48
CA TYR A 149 9.10 -4.33 -10.18
C TYR A 149 9.20 -3.09 -9.29
N LEU A 150 8.07 -2.55 -8.82
CA LEU A 150 8.01 -1.32 -8.03
C LEU A 150 8.83 -1.40 -6.73
N SER A 151 8.87 -2.58 -6.09
CA SER A 151 9.61 -2.78 -4.83
C SER A 151 11.13 -2.56 -4.94
N LYS A 152 11.67 -2.60 -6.16
CA LYS A 152 13.11 -2.44 -6.44
C LYS A 152 13.47 -1.03 -6.93
N ILE A 153 12.48 -0.20 -7.22
CA ILE A 153 12.71 1.16 -7.72
C ILE A 153 13.40 1.99 -6.64
N TYR A 154 14.37 2.78 -7.07
CA TYR A 154 15.08 3.70 -6.19
C TYR A 154 14.14 4.78 -5.65
N ILE A 155 14.15 5.00 -4.34
CA ILE A 155 13.38 6.04 -3.67
C ILE A 155 14.36 6.94 -2.93
N SER A 156 14.52 8.17 -3.42
CA SER A 156 15.48 9.14 -2.87
C SER A 156 15.30 9.40 -1.37
N ARG A 157 14.07 9.30 -0.86
CA ARG A 157 13.76 9.45 0.57
C ARG A 157 14.36 8.35 1.45
N LEU A 158 14.54 7.14 0.91
CA LEU A 158 15.14 6.00 1.61
C LEU A 158 16.68 5.98 1.54
N SER A 159 17.28 6.85 0.72
CA SER A 159 18.73 6.87 0.51
C SER A 159 19.52 7.24 1.77
N LYS A 160 19.00 8.17 2.60
CA LYS A 160 19.65 8.60 3.84
C LYS A 160 19.84 7.44 4.83
N ALA A 161 18.87 6.52 4.86
CA ALA A 161 18.92 5.31 5.68
C ALA A 161 19.64 4.14 4.99
N LYS A 162 20.23 4.34 3.80
CA LYS A 162 20.86 3.30 2.97
C LYS A 162 19.94 2.11 2.62
N LEU A 163 18.63 2.33 2.60
CA LEU A 163 17.63 1.31 2.26
C LEU A 163 17.34 1.28 0.75
N TYR A 164 17.50 2.43 0.09
CA TYR A 164 17.46 2.67 -1.36
C TYR A 164 16.16 2.32 -2.11
N ASN A 165 15.40 1.31 -1.69
CA ASN A 165 14.12 0.89 -2.27
C ASN A 165 13.18 0.35 -1.18
N SER A 166 11.89 0.20 -1.53
CA SER A 166 10.89 -0.21 -0.55
C SER A 166 11.04 -1.65 -0.08
N ARG A 167 11.63 -2.54 -0.89
CA ARG A 167 11.95 -3.92 -0.45
C ARG A 167 12.95 -3.94 0.71
N GLY A 168 14.01 -3.13 0.61
CA GLY A 168 15.01 -2.97 1.68
C GLY A 168 14.39 -2.34 2.93
N ALA A 169 13.61 -1.27 2.75
CA ALA A 169 12.94 -0.60 3.85
C ALA A 169 11.93 -1.49 4.57
N LEU A 170 11.17 -2.30 3.83
CA LEU A 170 10.23 -3.24 4.42
C LEU A 170 10.92 -4.30 5.27
N LYS A 171 12.04 -4.85 4.80
CA LYS A 171 12.84 -5.80 5.58
C LYS A 171 13.33 -5.19 6.89
N ALA A 172 13.86 -3.96 6.83
CA ALA A 172 14.34 -3.26 8.02
C ALA A 172 13.21 -2.99 9.02
N ALA A 173 12.08 -2.44 8.56
CA ALA A 173 10.93 -2.15 9.41
C ALA A 173 10.33 -3.42 10.05
N VAL A 174 10.28 -4.54 9.31
CA VAL A 174 9.83 -5.81 9.89
C VAL A 174 10.83 -6.36 10.90
N ALA A 175 12.14 -6.24 10.66
CA ALA A 175 13.14 -6.70 11.61
C ALA A 175 13.05 -5.93 12.94
N GLU A 176 12.90 -4.61 12.87
CA GLU A 176 12.68 -3.74 14.04
C GLU A 176 11.38 -4.12 14.77
N PHE A 177 10.26 -4.20 14.04
CA PHE A 177 8.96 -4.60 14.60
C PHE A 177 8.98 -5.96 15.29
N MET A 178 9.75 -6.93 14.78
CA MET A 178 9.84 -8.26 15.36
C MET A 178 10.83 -8.33 16.52
N ALA A 179 11.74 -7.36 16.68
CA ALA A 179 12.65 -7.29 17.82
C ALA A 179 11.95 -6.78 19.09
N ASP A 180 10.89 -6.00 18.93
CA ASP A 180 10.07 -5.46 20.03
C ASP A 180 8.99 -6.45 20.54
N LYS A 181 9.01 -7.71 20.07
CA LYS A 181 8.06 -8.77 20.45
C LYS A 181 8.72 -9.89 21.24
#